data_AF-A0A845L8I8-F1
#
_entry.id   AF-A0A845L8I8-F1
#
_cell.length_a   1.000
_cell.length_b   1.000
_cell.length_c   1.000
_cell.angle_alpha   90.00
_cell.angle_beta   90.00
_cell.angle_gamma   90.00
#
_symmetry.space_group_name_H-M   'P 1'
#
loop_
_entity.id
_entity.type
_entity.pdbx_description
1 polymer ?
#
loop_
_entity_poly.entity_id
_entity_poly.type
_entity_poly.pdbx_seq_one_letter_code
_entity_poly.pdbx_strand_id
1 'polypeptide(L)'
;MIISSNQIQHALQVYGAKRVDKSKNVQETENGQGWRRDSLNVSDEARLLQASLKAMREAPEVRADRVASLSEALRSGAYHVTGEQIAEKMLGRSLADQTDLE
;
A
#
# COMPACT_ATOMS: atom_id res chain seq x y z
N MET A 1 12.81 -19.28 -8.14
CA MET A 1 11.46 -19.84 -7.86
C MET A 1 10.49 -19.19 -8.84
N ILE A 2 9.88 -19.96 -9.74
CA ILE A 2 8.94 -19.45 -10.75
C ILE A 2 7.53 -19.85 -10.29
N ILE A 3 6.76 -18.90 -9.76
CA ILE A 3 5.35 -19.14 -9.40
C ILE A 3 4.53 -18.92 -10.67
N SER A 4 3.82 -19.96 -11.13
CA SER A 4 3.08 -19.89 -12.39
C SER A 4 1.73 -19.18 -12.21
N SER A 5 1.36 -18.36 -13.19
CA SER A 5 0.07 -17.63 -13.24
C SER A 5 -1.14 -18.53 -13.03
N ASN A 6 -1.07 -19.80 -13.45
CA ASN A 6 -2.16 -20.74 -13.29
C ASN A 6 -2.41 -21.14 -11.82
N GLN A 7 -1.37 -21.16 -10.99
CA GLN A 7 -1.51 -21.45 -9.55
C GLN A 7 -2.27 -20.32 -8.82
N ILE A 8 -2.08 -19.08 -9.27
CA ILE A 8 -2.78 -17.90 -8.74
C ILE A 8 -4.26 -17.93 -9.16
N GLN A 9 -4.55 -18.36 -10.38
CA GLN A 9 -5.93 -18.49 -10.89
C GLN A 9 -6.74 -19.52 -10.10
N HIS A 10 -6.16 -20.69 -9.82
CA HIS A 10 -6.82 -21.71 -8.99
C HIS A 10 -7.07 -21.23 -7.56
N ALA A 11 -6.11 -20.50 -6.96
CA ALA A 11 -6.30 -19.91 -5.64
C ALA A 11 -7.43 -18.86 -5.61
N LEU A 12 -7.54 -18.03 -6.66
CA LEU A 12 -8.64 -17.07 -6.81
C LEU A 12 -9.99 -17.77 -6.98
N GLN A 13 -10.05 -18.88 -7.73
CA GLN A 13 -11.28 -19.61 -7.99
C GLN A 13 -11.80 -20.33 -6.74
N VAL A 14 -10.93 -20.94 -5.93
CA VAL A 14 -11.32 -21.58 -4.66
C VAL A 14 -11.88 -20.55 -3.67
N TYR A 15 -11.33 -19.33 -3.67
CA TYR A 15 -11.82 -18.26 -2.79
C TYR A 15 -13.08 -17.56 -3.35
N GLY A 16 -13.16 -17.41 -4.68
CA GLY A 16 -14.30 -16.79 -5.37
C GLY A 16 -15.54 -17.70 -5.49
N ALA A 17 -15.37 -19.03 -5.43
CA ALA A 17 -16.45 -20.00 -5.55
C ALA A 17 -17.41 -20.05 -4.34
N LYS A 18 -17.19 -19.25 -3.30
CA LYS A 18 -18.15 -19.02 -2.19
C LYS A 18 -19.10 -17.84 -2.44
N ARG A 19 -19.52 -17.64 -3.69
CA ARG A 19 -20.68 -16.80 -4.03
C ARG A 19 -21.60 -17.55 -4.98
N VAL A 20 -22.27 -18.57 -4.44
CA VAL A 20 -23.44 -19.20 -5.07
C VAL A 20 -24.58 -19.16 -4.06
N ASP A 21 -25.49 -18.23 -4.35
CA ASP A 21 -26.92 -18.20 -4.09
C ASP A 21 -27.47 -18.49 -2.69
N LYS A 22 -27.82 -17.37 -2.06
CA LYS A 22 -28.84 -17.19 -1.04
C LYS A 22 -30.21 -17.68 -1.53
N SER A 23 -30.59 -18.93 -1.25
CA SER A 23 -32.01 -19.33 -1.14
C SER A 23 -32.20 -20.79 -0.73
N LYS A 24 -33.01 -20.97 0.32
CA LYS A 24 -33.75 -22.17 0.77
C LYS A 24 -33.03 -23.19 1.67
N ASN A 25 -33.48 -23.15 2.93
CA ASN A 25 -33.75 -24.27 3.83
C ASN A 25 -32.62 -25.29 4.04
N VAL A 26 -31.90 -25.14 5.15
CA VAL A 26 -31.37 -26.30 5.88
C VAL A 26 -31.55 -26.04 7.37
N GLN A 27 -32.20 -27.00 8.02
CA GLN A 27 -32.50 -27.05 9.45
C GLN A 27 -31.22 -26.94 10.28
N GLU A 28 -31.37 -26.23 11.39
CA GLU A 28 -30.42 -26.13 12.48
C GLU A 28 -30.19 -27.53 13.08
N THR A 29 -29.04 -28.14 12.77
CA THR A 29 -28.48 -29.21 13.58
C THR A 29 -27.25 -28.66 14.26
N GLU A 30 -27.44 -28.19 15.49
CA GLU A 30 -26.40 -28.18 16.50
C GLU A 30 -25.83 -29.59 16.60
N ASN A 31 -24.55 -29.77 16.29
CA ASN A 31 -23.60 -30.63 17.00
C ASN A 31 -22.33 -30.81 16.17
N GLY A 32 -21.19 -30.57 16.81
CA GLY A 32 -19.98 -31.32 16.51
C GLY A 32 -18.82 -30.53 15.92
N GLN A 33 -17.83 -30.33 16.79
CA GLN A 33 -16.41 -30.32 16.46
C GLN A 33 -15.88 -29.01 15.89
N GLY A 34 -15.18 -28.30 16.77
CA GLY A 34 -14.53 -27.03 16.50
C GLY A 34 -13.71 -27.09 15.22
N TRP A 35 -14.18 -26.35 14.22
CA TRP A 35 -13.31 -25.81 13.20
C TRP A 35 -12.25 -25.03 13.96
N ARG A 36 -11.03 -25.58 14.07
CA ARG A 36 -9.85 -24.76 14.31
C ARG A 36 -9.88 -23.73 13.18
N ARG A 37 -10.33 -22.52 13.49
CA ARG A 37 -10.18 -21.40 12.58
C ARG A 37 -8.68 -21.24 12.39
N ASP A 38 -8.20 -21.45 11.18
CA ASP A 38 -6.84 -21.10 10.83
C ASP A 38 -6.63 -19.64 11.23
N SER A 39 -5.72 -19.43 12.19
CA SER A 39 -5.39 -18.11 12.69
C SER A 39 -4.35 -17.50 11.77
N LEU A 40 -4.75 -16.50 10.99
CA LEU A 40 -3.80 -15.67 10.26
C LEU A 40 -3.05 -14.77 11.25
N ASN A 41 -1.76 -15.04 11.45
CA ASN A 41 -0.90 -14.23 12.29
C ASN A 41 0.01 -13.39 11.38
N VAL A 42 -0.41 -12.16 11.08
CA VAL A 42 0.38 -11.19 10.31
C VAL A 42 1.42 -10.58 11.25
N SER A 43 2.67 -10.44 10.80
CA SER A 43 3.70 -9.75 11.59
C SER A 43 3.36 -8.26 11.76
N ASP A 44 3.91 -7.62 12.79
CA ASP A 44 3.68 -6.21 13.01
C ASP A 44 4.25 -5.34 11.88
N GLU A 45 5.40 -5.74 11.32
CA GLU A 45 6.02 -5.08 10.17
C GLU A 45 5.14 -5.18 8.92
N ALA A 46 4.53 -6.35 8.68
CA ALA A 46 3.64 -6.56 7.56
C ALA A 46 2.35 -5.74 7.69
N ARG A 47 1.81 -5.61 8.91
CA ARG A 47 0.69 -4.70 9.19
C ARG A 47 1.06 -3.24 8.93
N LEU A 48 2.23 -2.80 9.38
CA LEU A 48 2.72 -1.44 9.18
C LEU A 48 2.93 -1.12 7.71
N LEU A 49 3.52 -2.04 6.95
CA LEU A 49 3.70 -1.89 5.51
C LEU A 49 2.35 -1.79 4.79
N GLN A 50 1.39 -2.66 5.12
CA GLN A 50 0.04 -2.62 4.54
C GLN A 50 -0.65 -1.28 4.81
N ALA A 51 -0.59 -0.79 6.05
CA ALA A 51 -1.17 0.50 6.42
C ALA A 51 -0.50 1.67 5.67
N SER A 52 0.83 1.63 5.54
CA SER A 52 1.60 2.65 4.82
C SER A 52 1.27 2.68 3.33
N LEU A 53 1.21 1.51 2.67
CA LEU A 53 0.82 1.41 1.26
C LEU A 53 -0.62 1.89 1.02
N LYS A 54 -1.54 1.61 1.95
CA LYS A 54 -2.90 2.12 1.88
C LYS A 54 -2.92 3.65 1.97
N ALA A 55 -2.22 4.22 2.96
CA ALA A 55 -2.11 5.67 3.12
C ALA A 55 -1.49 6.36 1.90
N MET A 56 -0.46 5.76 1.29
CA MET A 56 0.15 6.27 0.06
C MET A 56 -0.82 6.31 -1.13
N ARG A 57 -1.72 5.32 -1.24
CA ARG A 57 -2.72 5.26 -2.33
C ARG A 57 -3.88 6.22 -2.11
N GLU A 58 -4.27 6.45 -0.87
CA GLU A 58 -5.35 7.37 -0.51
C GLU A 58 -4.87 8.82 -0.44
N ALA A 59 -3.55 9.05 -0.37
CA ALA A 59 -2.98 10.38 -0.36
C ALA A 59 -3.31 11.14 -1.65
N PRO A 60 -3.63 12.44 -1.55
CA PRO A 60 -3.88 13.25 -2.73
C PRO A 60 -2.61 13.38 -3.57
N GLU A 61 -2.78 13.38 -4.89
CA GLU A 61 -1.68 13.56 -5.84
C GLU A 61 -0.93 14.88 -5.57
N VAL A 62 -1.68 15.93 -5.22
CA VAL A 62 -1.13 17.24 -4.87
C VAL A 62 -1.41 17.56 -3.42
N ARG A 63 -0.35 17.88 -2.67
CA ARG A 63 -0.45 18.41 -1.30
C ARG A 63 -0.70 19.90 -1.33
N ALA A 64 -1.96 20.29 -1.52
CA ALA A 64 -2.38 21.68 -1.67
C ALA A 64 -1.83 22.61 -0.56
N ASP A 65 -1.85 22.16 0.70
CA ASP A 65 -1.39 22.94 1.85
C ASP A 65 0.10 23.30 1.74
N ARG A 66 0.92 22.36 1.24
CA ARG A 66 2.36 22.57 1.05
C ARG A 66 2.63 23.50 -0.14
N VAL A 67 1.83 23.41 -1.19
CA VAL A 67 1.94 24.33 -2.32
C VAL A 67 1.59 25.74 -1.87
N ALA A 68 0.48 25.91 -1.15
CA ALA A 68 0.04 27.20 -0.65
C ALA A 68 1.09 27.86 0.26
N SER A 69 1.70 27.12 1.20
CA SER A 69 2.72 27.67 2.10
C SER A 69 3.99 28.09 1.36
N LEU A 70 4.43 27.30 0.36
CA LEU A 70 5.57 27.65 -0.48
C LEU A 70 5.28 28.85 -1.39
N SER A 71 4.09 28.91 -1.97
CA SER A 71 3.65 30.06 -2.79
C SER A 71 3.60 31.35 -1.97
N GLU A 72 3.14 31.28 -0.72
CA GLU A 72 3.15 32.43 0.19
C GLU A 72 4.59 32.87 0.49
N ALA A 73 5.48 31.95 0.85
CA ALA A 73 6.88 32.25 1.15
C ALA A 73 7.62 32.87 -0.06
N LEU A 74 7.29 32.41 -1.28
CA LEU A 74 7.81 32.99 -2.52
C LEU A 74 7.31 34.43 -2.70
N ARG A 75 6.00 34.68 -2.53
CA ARG A 75 5.40 36.01 -2.66
C ARG A 75 5.92 36.99 -1.62
N SER A 76 6.14 36.53 -0.38
CA SER A 76 6.64 37.37 0.71
C SER A 76 8.16 37.60 0.65
N GLY A 77 8.87 36.96 -0.29
CA GLY A 77 10.33 36.99 -0.39
C GLY A 77 11.05 36.25 0.74
N ALA A 78 10.33 35.49 1.56
CA ALA A 78 10.89 34.71 2.66
C ALA A 78 11.46 33.35 2.21
N TYR A 79 11.19 32.95 0.96
CA TYR A 79 11.78 31.76 0.38
C TYR A 79 13.21 32.02 -0.09
N HIS A 80 14.19 31.57 0.71
CA HIS A 80 15.61 31.67 0.40
C HIS A 80 16.24 30.28 0.31
N VAL A 81 16.84 29.97 -0.84
CA VAL A 81 17.57 28.72 -1.08
C VAL A 81 18.97 29.06 -1.53
N THR A 82 19.98 28.48 -0.87
CA THR A 82 21.39 28.71 -1.19
C THR A 82 21.86 27.81 -2.32
N GLY A 83 22.94 28.19 -2.99
CA GLY A 83 23.56 27.37 -4.03
C GLY A 83 24.00 25.98 -3.52
N GLU A 84 24.44 25.90 -2.27
CA GLU A 84 24.80 24.64 -1.62
C GLU A 84 23.59 23.70 -1.47
N GLN A 85 22.45 24.22 -1.01
CA GLN A 85 21.21 23.44 -0.89
C GLN A 85 20.73 22.91 -2.25
N ILE A 86 20.93 23.68 -3.32
CA ILE A 86 20.60 23.24 -4.68
C ILE A 86 21.55 22.10 -5.10
N ALA A 87 22.87 22.27 -4.91
CA ALA A 87 23.87 21.27 -5.26
C ALA A 87 23.66 19.95 -4.49
N GLU A 88 23.31 20.02 -3.21
CA GLU A 88 22.97 18.85 -2.37
C GLU A 88 21.82 18.05 -2.99
N LYS A 89 20.73 18.73 -3.42
CA LYS A 89 19.59 18.04 -4.05
C LYS A 89 19.93 17.46 -5.42
N MET A 90 20.76 18.14 -6.20
CA MET A 90 21.23 17.62 -7.49
C MET A 90 22.06 16.35 -7.32
N LEU A 91 23.06 16.36 -6.43
CA LEU A 91 23.88 15.17 -6.16
C LEU A 91 23.05 14.04 -5.56
N GLY A 92 22.22 14.33 -4.55
CA GLY A 92 21.38 13.33 -3.92
C GLY A 92 20.44 12.65 -4.92
N ARG A 93 19.91 13.40 -5.89
CA ARG A 93 19.10 12.84 -6.98
C ARG A 93 19.92 11.94 -7.90
N SER A 94 21.10 12.40 -8.34
CA SER A 94 21.98 11.63 -9.23
C SER A 94 22.42 10.30 -8.61
N LEU A 95 22.67 10.28 -7.30
CA LEU A 95 23.08 9.05 -6.60
C LEU A 95 21.92 8.05 -6.49
N ALA A 96 20.71 8.52 -6.17
CA ALA A 96 19.53 7.67 -6.13
C ALA A 96 19.21 7.04 -7.50
N ASP A 97 19.26 7.85 -8.57
CA ASP A 97 18.99 7.35 -9.93
C ASP A 97 20.05 6.32 -10.38
N GLN A 98 21.29 6.40 -9.89
CA GLN A 98 22.34 5.41 -10.17
C GLN A 98 22.13 4.09 -9.44
N THR A 99 21.63 4.12 -8.21
CA THR A 99 21.36 2.90 -7.43
C THR A 99 20.16 2.10 -7.91
N ASP A 100 19.24 2.75 -8.64
CA ASP A 100 18.05 2.08 -9.20
C ASP A 100 18.35 1.32 -10.52
N LEU A 101 19.57 1.44 -11.07
CA LEU A 101 20.00 0.82 -12.33
C LEU A 101 20.81 -0.48 -12.16
N GLU A 102 21.01 -0.97 -10.93
CA GLU A 102 21.64 -2.26 -10.58
C GLU A 102 20.61 -3.25 -10.04
#